data_AF-A0A6L6J3H3-F1
#
_entry.id   AF-A0A6L6J3H3-F1
#
_cell.length_a   1.000
_cell.length_b   1.000
_cell.length_c   1.000
_cell.angle_alpha   90.00
_cell.angle_beta   90.00
_cell.angle_gamma   90.00
#
_symmetry.space_group_name_H-M   'P 1'
#
loop_
_entity.id
_entity.type
_entity.pdbx_description
1 polymer ?
#
loop_
_entity_poly.entity_id
_entity_poly.type
_entity_poly.pdbx_seq_one_letter_code
_entity_poly.pdbx_strand_id
1 'polypeptide(L)' 'MCAKNSFLTSLGVEIYASGHRRWPDEVKARVVADTLQPGATVSVSA' A
#
# COMPACT_ATOMS: atom_id res chain seq x y z
N MET A 1 -19.75 -0.92 -1.57
CA MET A 1 -18.29 -0.72 -1.51
C MET A 1 -17.63 -1.86 -2.28
N CYS A 2 -16.83 -1.59 -3.31
CA CYS A 2 -16.17 -2.67 -4.06
C CYS A 2 -15.24 -3.48 -3.14
N ALA A 3 -15.16 -4.81 -3.32
CA ALA A 3 -14.37 -5.72 -2.48
C ALA A 3 -12.89 -5.27 -2.31
N LYS A 4 -12.32 -4.68 -3.37
CA LYS A 4 -10.96 -4.15 -3.38
C LYS A 4 -10.75 -2.99 -2.39
N ASN A 5 -11.74 -2.12 -2.22
CA ASN A 5 -11.63 -1.00 -1.27
C ASN A 5 -11.69 -1.51 0.18
N SER A 6 -12.54 -2.50 0.45
CA SER A 6 -12.60 -3.16 1.77
C SER A 6 -11.25 -3.78 2.16
N PHE A 7 -10.63 -4.51 1.21
CA PHE A 7 -9.31 -5.09 1.41
C PHE A 7 -8.24 -4.01 1.68
N LEU A 8 -8.21 -2.95 0.88
CA LEU A 8 -7.23 -1.88 1.06
C LEU A 8 -7.41 -1.14 2.40
N THR A 9 -8.65 -0.86 2.80
CA THR A 9 -8.91 -0.27 4.13
C THR A 9 -8.49 -1.20 5.27
N SER A 10 -8.67 -2.52 5.13
CA SER A 10 -8.18 -3.49 6.11
C SER A 10 -6.65 -3.52 6.24
N LEU A 11 -5.93 -3.15 5.18
CA LEU A 11 -4.48 -2.99 5.19
C LEU A 11 -4.02 -1.65 5.80
N GLY A 12 -4.93 -0.75 6.15
CA GLY A 12 -4.62 0.59 6.65
C GLY A 12 -4.46 1.65 5.55
N VAL A 13 -4.88 1.36 4.32
CA VAL A 13 -4.91 2.37 3.24
C VAL A 13 -6.10 3.29 3.46
N GLU A 14 -5.85 4.60 3.48
CA GLU A 14 -6.90 5.62 3.54
C GLU A 14 -7.52 5.77 2.15
N ILE A 15 -8.85 5.62 2.06
CA ILE A 15 -9.61 5.78 0.81
C ILE A 15 -10.57 6.96 0.99
N TYR A 16 -10.38 8.00 0.18
CA TYR A 16 -11.25 9.17 0.19
C TYR A 16 -12.50 8.94 -0.65
N ALA A 17 -13.57 9.69 -0.36
CA ALA A 17 -14.81 9.65 -1.13
C ALA A 17 -14.61 10.01 -2.62
N SER A 18 -13.57 10.79 -2.93
CA SER A 18 -13.15 11.12 -4.30
C SER A 18 -12.52 9.94 -5.07
N GLY A 19 -12.28 8.80 -4.42
CA GLY A 19 -11.58 7.65 -5.00
C GLY A 19 -10.05 7.74 -4.91
N HIS A 20 -9.52 8.85 -4.37
CA HIS A 20 -8.09 8.97 -4.08
C HIS A 20 -7.69 8.02 -2.94
N ARG A 21 -6.46 7.53 -3.00
CA ARG A 21 -5.91 6.61 -2.00
C ARG A 21 -4.61 7.18 -1.45
N ARG A 22 -4.53 7.26 -0.13
CA ARG A 22 -3.28 7.57 0.58
C ARG A 22 -2.76 6.30 1.22
N TRP A 23 -1.51 5.99 0.91
CA TRP A 23 -0.79 4.87 1.48
C TRP A 23 0.17 5.40 2.53
N PRO A 24 -0.09 5.14 3.83
CA PRO A 24 0.88 5.46 4.88
C PRO A 24 2.21 4.76 4.62
N ASP A 25 3.31 5.36 5.08
CA ASP A 25 4.64 4.82 4.87
C ASP A 25 4.81 3.47 5.59
N GLU A 26 4.19 3.27 6.77
CA GLU A 26 4.22 1.97 7.44
C GLU A 26 3.52 0.87 6.62
N VAL A 27 2.42 1.21 5.92
CA VAL A 27 1.69 0.26 5.09
C VAL A 27 2.50 -0.09 3.85
N LYS A 28 3.13 0.91 3.21
CA LYS A 28 4.05 0.69 2.08
C LYS A 28 5.23 -0.18 2.50
N ALA A 29 5.88 0.14 3.62
CA ALA A 29 7.04 -0.59 4.13
C ALA A 29 6.69 -2.06 4.43
N ARG A 30 5.53 -2.33 5.04
CA ARG A 30 5.06 -3.70 5.27
C ARG A 30 4.85 -4.46 3.98
N VAL A 31 4.18 -3.85 2.98
CA VAL A 31 3.96 -4.51 1.69
C VAL A 31 5.28 -4.84 1.01
N VAL A 32 6.25 -3.92 1.05
CA VAL A 32 7.61 -4.19 0.53
C VAL A 32 8.24 -5.35 1.29
N ALA A 33 8.23 -5.32 2.63
CA ALA A 33 8.82 -6.41 3.43
C ALA A 33 8.19 -7.78 3.14
N ASP A 34 6.88 -7.84 2.93
CA ASP A 34 6.14 -9.08 2.69
C ASP A 34 6.28 -9.59 1.24
N THR A 35 6.56 -8.70 0.28
CA THR A 35 6.49 -9.05 -1.16
C THR A 35 7.82 -8.94 -1.90
N LEU A 36 8.83 -8.30 -1.31
CA LEU A 36 10.13 -8.11 -1.95
C LEU A 36 10.84 -9.46 -2.11
N GLN A 37 11.08 -9.83 -3.36
CA GLN A 37 11.76 -11.08 -3.69
C GLN A 37 13.27 -10.99 -3.42
N PRO A 38 13.93 -12.11 -3.07
CA PRO A 38 15.39 -12.15 -2.94
C PRO A 38 16.08 -11.63 -4.20
N GLY A 39 17.01 -10.69 -4.04
CA GLY A 39 17.75 -10.07 -5.15
C GLY A 39 17.06 -8.85 -5.79
N ALA A 40 15.84 -8.51 -5.38
CA ALA A 40 15.19 -7.25 -5.77
C ALA A 40 15.60 -6.11 -4.84
N THR A 41 15.82 -4.91 -5.40
CA THR A 41 16.20 -3.70 -4.66
C THR A 41 15.17 -2.60 -4.89
N VAL A 42 14.70 -1.97 -3.82
CA VAL A 42 13.83 -0.79 -3.92
C VAL A 42 14.70 0.45 -4.09
N SER A 43 14.52 1.17 -5.20
CA SER A 43 15.13 2.48 -5.40
C SER A 43 14.28 3.56 -4.74
N VAL A 44 14.93 4.53 -4.08
CA VAL A 44 14.26 5.75 -3.63
C VAL A 44 14.28 6.75 -4.79
N SER A 45 13.11 7.28 -5.16
CA SER A 45 13.03 8.44 -6.05
C SER A 45 12.88 9.68 -5.18
N ALA A 46 13.78 10.64 -5.36
CA ALA A 46 13.74 11.97 -4.75
C ALA A 46 12.64 12.85 -5.34
#